data_AF-A0A812L3R3-F1
#
_entry.id   AF-A0A812L3R3-F1
#
_cell.length_a   1.000
_cell.length_b   1.000
_cell.length_c   1.000
_cell.angle_alpha   90.00
_cell.angle_beta   90.00
_cell.angle_gamma   90.00
#
_symmetry.space_group_name_H-M   'P 1'
#
loop_
_entity.id
_entity.type
_entity.pdbx_description
1 polymer ?
#
loop_
_entity_poly.entity_id
_entity_poly.type
_entity_poly.pdbx_seq_one_letter_code
_entity_poly.pdbx_strand_id
1 'polypeptide(L)'
;YFTSEEVTYPGLENGNVFVATRLDITRQQRGVCEDKLLRCESDADCHAQVDGKCSEKGFCIEPSWCDSEEQAESYKLDASADLAIWVKSSIQFVGMAPNKIWSTEADHAYPEPGYNLFTVRELLLLCEPTPVRFEEIAMLGAAIEVSFVWNCHVNNDKCKPSVKVRRLDTLFEDDHFGYSVTSAEYVTDDERYRKHAHGVRIFLRTVGSGHRLSVIKLVMKASTAGTLLTVAPLIADLLMLQVFALSRKYFARKYEVSPDFSEYMEQLMAKKEELSRLPGMLAEDDAAAL
;
A
#
# COMPACT_ATOMS: atom_id res chain seq x y z
N TYR A 1 3.03 35.75 10.40
CA TYR A 1 4.09 34.74 10.42
C TYR A 1 3.52 33.53 11.13
N PHE A 2 3.51 32.36 10.49
CA PHE A 2 3.04 31.12 11.10
C PHE A 2 4.24 30.29 11.56
N THR A 3 4.15 29.70 12.74
CA THR A 3 5.19 28.82 13.30
C THR A 3 4.95 27.36 12.89
N SER A 4 5.95 26.50 13.10
CA SER A 4 5.80 25.06 12.81
C SER A 4 4.67 24.41 13.61
N GLU A 5 4.42 24.87 14.84
CA GLU A 5 3.35 24.34 15.71
C GLU A 5 1.97 24.67 15.16
N GLU A 6 1.80 25.85 14.57
CA GLU A 6 0.53 26.30 13.99
C GLU A 6 0.24 25.61 12.64
N VAL A 7 1.28 25.34 11.86
CA VAL A 7 1.16 24.65 10.58
C VAL A 7 0.92 23.14 10.76
N THR A 8 1.41 22.55 11.85
CA THR A 8 1.36 21.10 12.08
C THR A 8 0.21 20.62 12.95
N TYR A 9 -0.90 21.36 13.04
CA TYR A 9 -2.02 21.01 13.93
C TYR A 9 -3.11 20.14 13.25
N PRO A 10 -3.57 19.02 13.85
CA PRO A 10 -3.18 18.45 15.14
C PRO A 10 -1.74 17.92 15.09
N GLY A 11 -0.99 18.16 16.18
CA GLY A 11 0.48 18.03 16.30
C GLY A 11 1.08 16.67 15.92
N LEU A 12 2.35 16.44 16.32
CA LEU A 12 3.01 15.15 16.10
C LEU A 12 2.20 13.99 16.70
N GLU A 13 1.52 13.25 15.83
CA GLU A 13 0.95 11.95 16.13
C GLU A 13 2.04 10.88 15.91
N ASN A 14 2.07 9.83 16.72
CA ASN A 14 3.03 8.75 16.51
C ASN A 14 2.82 8.11 15.12
N GLY A 15 3.79 8.32 14.24
CA GLY A 15 3.76 7.81 12.87
C GLY A 15 2.95 8.66 11.88
N ASN A 16 2.40 9.81 12.26
CA ASN A 16 1.73 10.70 11.31
C ASN A 16 2.10 12.17 11.55
N VAL A 17 2.11 12.97 10.49
CA VAL A 17 2.25 14.42 10.57
C VAL A 17 1.24 15.06 9.62
N PHE A 18 0.54 16.08 10.08
CA PHE A 18 -0.27 16.94 9.22
C PHE A 18 0.47 18.24 8.97
N VAL A 19 0.42 18.74 7.73
CA VAL A 19 1.02 20.03 7.34
C VAL A 19 -0.05 20.85 6.62
N ALA A 20 -0.51 21.92 7.25
CA ALA A 20 -1.50 22.82 6.67
C ALA A 20 -0.92 23.60 5.49
N THR A 21 -1.64 23.61 4.38
CA THR A 21 -1.32 24.39 3.16
C THR A 21 -2.26 25.58 2.99
N ARG A 22 -3.47 25.48 3.56
CA ARG A 22 -4.45 26.56 3.62
C ARG A 22 -5.21 26.49 4.95
N LEU A 23 -5.50 27.64 5.52
CA LEU A 23 -6.26 27.78 6.76
C LEU A 23 -7.39 28.79 6.56
N ASP A 24 -8.62 28.34 6.76
CA ASP A 24 -9.80 29.20 6.77
C ASP A 24 -10.27 29.39 8.22
N ILE A 25 -10.39 30.63 8.66
CA ILE A 25 -10.81 30.99 10.01
C ILE A 25 -12.15 31.70 9.94
N THR A 26 -13.13 31.19 10.68
CA THR A 26 -14.47 31.77 10.74
C THR A 26 -14.84 32.01 12.20
N ARG A 27 -15.27 33.23 12.51
CA ARG A 27 -15.82 33.53 13.83
C ARG A 27 -17.24 32.98 13.91
N GLN A 28 -17.52 32.24 14.97
CA GLN A 28 -18.82 31.66 15.23
C GLN A 28 -19.34 32.08 16.60
N GLN A 29 -20.64 32.34 16.67
CA GLN A 29 -21.35 32.58 17.93
C GLN A 29 -22.48 31.57 18.09
N ARG A 30 -22.84 31.26 19.33
CA ARG A 30 -23.98 30.40 19.62
C ARG A 30 -25.28 31.15 19.31
N GLY A 31 -26.12 30.54 18.48
CA GLY A 31 -27.37 31.15 18.01
C GLY A 31 -28.28 30.14 17.31
N VAL A 32 -29.32 30.62 16.65
CA VAL A 32 -30.24 29.80 15.84
C VAL A 32 -30.04 30.20 14.37
N CYS A 33 -29.62 29.25 13.54
CA CYS A 33 -29.29 29.50 12.13
C CYS A 33 -29.50 28.25 11.26
N GLU A 34 -29.44 28.46 9.94
CA GLU A 34 -29.54 27.39 8.94
C GLU A 34 -28.33 26.44 9.01
N ASP A 35 -28.57 25.14 9.21
CA ASP A 35 -27.56 24.10 9.06
C ASP A 35 -27.44 23.67 7.59
N LYS A 36 -26.35 24.07 6.96
CA LYS A 36 -26.06 23.78 5.55
C LYS A 36 -25.83 22.28 5.26
N LEU A 37 -25.60 21.46 6.30
CA LEU A 37 -25.41 20.02 6.16
C LEU A 37 -26.73 19.25 6.22
N LEU A 38 -27.79 19.85 6.77
CA LEU A 38 -29.09 19.21 6.96
C LEU A 38 -30.15 19.84 6.05
N ARG A 39 -30.44 19.17 4.95
CA ARG A 39 -31.52 19.55 4.04
C ARG A 39 -32.88 19.10 4.56
N CYS A 40 -33.91 19.91 4.33
CA CYS A 40 -35.29 19.64 4.72
C CYS A 40 -36.27 20.03 3.62
N GLU A 41 -37.42 19.36 3.59
CA GLU A 41 -38.59 19.76 2.80
C GLU A 41 -39.74 20.25 3.72
N SER A 42 -39.77 19.76 4.96
CA SER A 42 -40.75 20.12 5.97
C SER A 42 -40.12 20.24 7.37
N ASP A 43 -40.81 20.90 8.29
CA ASP A 43 -40.35 21.06 9.68
C ASP A 43 -40.13 19.71 10.40
N ALA A 44 -40.79 18.64 9.94
CA ALA A 44 -40.64 17.29 10.51
C ALA A 44 -39.30 16.62 10.17
N ASP A 45 -38.58 17.12 9.16
CA ASP A 45 -37.26 16.60 8.77
C ASP A 45 -36.14 17.11 9.68
N CYS A 46 -36.43 18.14 10.48
CA CYS A 46 -35.52 18.75 11.43
C CYS A 46 -35.55 18.04 12.78
N HIS A 47 -34.54 18.27 13.62
CA HIS A 47 -34.41 17.62 14.92
C HIS A 47 -35.54 18.05 15.86
N ALA A 48 -36.46 17.13 16.14
CA ALA A 48 -37.63 17.37 16.99
C ALA A 48 -37.30 17.81 18.44
N GLN A 49 -36.10 17.54 18.93
CA GLN A 49 -35.65 17.90 20.28
C GLN A 49 -35.42 19.41 20.47
N VAL A 50 -35.18 20.13 19.37
CA VAL A 50 -34.81 21.55 19.39
C VAL A 50 -35.85 22.44 18.69
N ASP A 51 -37.03 21.89 18.36
CA ASP A 51 -38.11 22.59 17.63
C ASP A 51 -37.60 23.27 16.35
N GLY A 52 -36.78 22.52 15.60
CA GLY A 52 -36.16 22.99 14.35
C GLY A 52 -37.20 23.28 13.27
N LYS A 53 -36.98 24.33 12.48
CA LYS A 53 -37.88 24.74 11.39
C LYS A 53 -37.20 24.65 10.05
N CYS A 54 -37.93 24.30 8.99
CA CYS A 54 -37.37 24.28 7.66
C CYS A 54 -37.36 25.68 7.05
N SER A 55 -36.19 26.13 6.58
CA SER A 55 -36.02 27.37 5.82
C SER A 55 -36.63 27.27 4.43
N GLU A 56 -37.01 28.40 3.84
CA GLU A 56 -37.39 28.52 2.42
C GLU A 56 -36.30 28.02 1.46
N LYS A 57 -35.04 28.00 1.90
CA LYS A 57 -33.91 27.46 1.13
C LYS A 57 -33.77 25.93 1.24
N GLY A 58 -34.63 25.26 2.01
CA GLY A 58 -34.59 23.82 2.23
C GLY A 58 -33.49 23.36 3.20
N PHE A 59 -33.16 24.17 4.20
CA PHE A 59 -32.20 23.82 5.26
C PHE A 59 -32.84 24.01 6.64
N CYS A 60 -32.51 23.13 7.59
CA CYS A 60 -33.05 23.22 8.94
C CYS A 60 -32.48 24.41 9.72
N ILE A 61 -33.34 25.15 10.43
CA ILE A 61 -33.00 26.27 11.31
C ILE A 61 -33.05 25.76 12.74
N GLU A 62 -31.87 25.65 13.37
CA GLU A 62 -31.72 25.03 14.69
C GLU A 62 -30.66 25.76 15.54
N PRO A 63 -30.67 25.58 16.87
CA PRO A 63 -29.61 26.06 17.75
C PRO A 63 -28.26 25.43 17.39
N SER A 64 -27.31 26.23 16.90
CA SER A 64 -25.99 25.77 16.46
C SER A 64 -24.93 26.88 16.64
N TRP A 65 -23.74 26.62 16.10
CA TRP A 65 -22.67 27.61 15.98
C TRP A 65 -22.81 28.35 14.66
N CYS A 66 -23.32 29.57 14.73
CA CYS A 66 -23.63 30.41 13.59
C CYS A 66 -22.42 31.23 13.18
N ASP A 67 -22.11 31.23 11.89
CA ASP A 67 -21.05 32.06 11.31
C ASP A 67 -21.44 33.55 11.43
N SER A 68 -20.48 34.41 11.77
CA SER A 68 -20.67 35.86 11.66
C SER A 68 -20.91 36.28 10.22
N GLU A 69 -21.57 37.42 9.99
CA GLU A 69 -21.80 37.96 8.63
C GLU A 69 -20.50 38.28 7.86
N GLU A 70 -19.37 38.38 8.57
CA GLU A 70 -18.04 38.53 7.99
C GLU A 70 -17.60 37.24 7.28
N GLN A 71 -17.05 37.39 6.07
CA GLN A 71 -16.50 36.26 5.31
C GLN A 71 -15.34 35.60 6.07
N ALA A 72 -15.22 34.28 5.91
CA ALA A 72 -14.09 33.53 6.47
C ALA A 72 -12.76 34.11 5.97
N GLU A 73 -11.84 34.36 6.90
CA GLU A 73 -10.47 34.77 6.57
C GLU A 73 -9.71 33.55 6.05
N SER A 74 -9.25 33.61 4.80
CA SER A 74 -8.51 32.52 4.15
C SER A 74 -7.04 32.87 4.04
N TYR A 75 -6.19 32.00 4.59
CA TYR A 75 -4.74 32.13 4.61
C TYR A 75 -4.09 31.02 3.79
N LYS A 76 -3.27 31.38 2.81
CA LYS A 76 -2.45 30.44 2.04
C LYS A 76 -1.07 30.31 2.68
N LEU A 77 -0.65 29.08 2.98
CA LEU A 77 0.60 28.77 3.67
C LEU A 77 1.65 28.30 2.65
N ASP A 78 2.12 29.17 1.76
CA ASP A 78 3.05 28.78 0.70
C ASP A 78 4.40 28.24 1.24
N ALA A 79 4.84 28.71 2.40
CA ALA A 79 6.04 28.22 3.08
C ALA A 79 5.95 26.75 3.53
N SER A 80 4.75 26.17 3.56
CA SER A 80 4.57 24.76 3.92
C SER A 80 5.23 23.79 2.92
N ALA A 81 5.44 24.22 1.67
CA ALA A 81 6.10 23.41 0.66
C ALA A 81 7.57 23.11 1.00
N ASP A 82 8.25 24.09 1.62
CA ASP A 82 9.67 24.03 1.94
C ASP A 82 9.92 23.64 3.42
N LEU A 83 8.85 23.25 4.13
CA LEU A 83 8.94 22.75 5.49
C LEU A 83 9.72 21.43 5.50
N ALA A 84 10.78 21.38 6.30
CA ALA A 84 11.61 20.20 6.45
C ALA A 84 11.02 19.23 7.49
N ILE A 85 10.92 17.97 7.10
CA ILE A 85 10.43 16.85 7.88
C ILE A 85 11.60 15.90 8.11
N TRP A 86 11.99 15.78 9.37
CA TRP A 86 13.00 14.84 9.82
C TRP A 86 12.34 13.59 10.41
N VAL A 87 12.69 12.41 9.89
CA VAL A 87 12.06 11.15 10.28
C VAL A 87 13.10 10.16 10.80
N LYS A 88 13.02 9.83 12.09
CA LYS A 88 13.79 8.73 12.68
C LYS A 88 13.03 7.41 12.53
N SER A 89 13.42 6.58 11.56
CA SER A 89 12.92 5.21 11.40
C SER A 89 13.91 4.22 11.99
N SER A 90 13.40 3.26 12.77
CA SER A 90 14.20 2.19 13.38
C SER A 90 13.52 0.84 13.23
N ILE A 91 14.31 -0.21 13.04
CA ILE A 91 13.83 -1.59 12.97
C ILE A 91 14.74 -2.56 13.74
N GLN A 92 14.12 -3.57 14.34
CA GLN A 92 14.80 -4.64 15.06
C GLN A 92 14.23 -6.00 14.65
N PHE A 93 15.10 -6.91 14.25
CA PHE A 93 14.71 -8.29 13.93
C PHE A 93 14.92 -9.20 15.14
N VAL A 94 14.01 -9.13 16.12
CA VAL A 94 14.13 -9.81 17.43
C VAL A 94 14.49 -11.29 17.32
N GLY A 95 13.83 -12.03 16.41
CA GLY A 95 14.08 -13.47 16.24
C GLY A 95 15.41 -13.84 15.59
N MET A 96 16.13 -12.89 14.98
CA MET A 96 17.38 -13.15 14.25
C MET A 96 18.60 -12.46 14.86
N ALA A 97 18.43 -11.23 15.37
CA ALA A 97 19.46 -10.43 16.02
C ALA A 97 18.82 -9.54 17.11
N PRO A 98 18.58 -10.09 18.31
CA PRO A 98 17.91 -9.36 19.39
C PRO A 98 18.71 -8.15 19.89
N ASN A 99 20.03 -8.15 19.74
CA ASN A 99 20.89 -7.07 20.25
C ASN A 99 21.25 -6.01 19.17
N LYS A 100 20.60 -6.03 18.01
CA LYS A 100 20.93 -5.15 16.88
C LYS A 100 19.70 -4.40 16.40
N ILE A 101 19.82 -3.07 16.39
CA ILE A 101 18.82 -2.13 15.89
C ILE A 101 19.44 -1.40 14.70
N TRP A 102 18.71 -1.33 13.59
CA TRP A 102 19.07 -0.47 12.47
C TRP A 102 18.20 0.79 12.55
N SER A 103 18.81 1.94 12.33
CA SER A 103 18.14 3.24 12.51
C SER A 103 18.67 4.27 11.51
N THR A 104 17.80 5.18 11.09
CA THR A 104 18.16 6.39 10.33
C THR A 104 18.33 7.56 11.30
N GLU A 105 19.41 7.53 12.08
CA GLU A 105 19.67 8.55 13.11
C GLU A 105 20.51 9.74 12.61
N ALA A 106 21.25 9.57 11.51
CA ALA A 106 22.07 10.63 10.94
C ALA A 106 21.26 11.49 9.96
N ASP A 107 21.45 12.80 10.02
CA ASP A 107 20.79 13.78 9.14
C ASP A 107 21.36 13.67 7.73
N HIS A 108 20.65 12.92 6.89
CA HIS A 108 20.94 12.77 5.48
C HIS A 108 19.79 13.43 4.70
N ALA A 109 20.10 14.53 4.01
CA ALA A 109 19.15 15.18 3.13
C ALA A 109 18.91 14.34 1.88
N TYR A 110 17.69 14.32 1.37
CA TYR A 110 17.42 13.73 0.06
C TYR A 110 18.29 14.41 -1.02
N PRO A 111 18.91 13.68 -1.98
CA PRO A 111 18.82 12.24 -2.25
C PRO A 111 20.00 11.40 -1.70
N GLU A 112 20.67 11.81 -0.63
CA GLU A 112 21.82 11.06 -0.08
C GLU A 112 21.45 9.63 0.36
N PRO A 113 22.33 8.62 0.21
CA PRO A 113 22.00 7.26 0.61
C PRO A 113 21.58 7.13 2.08
N GLY A 114 20.34 6.68 2.33
CA GLY A 114 19.77 6.59 3.68
C GLY A 114 19.23 7.92 4.21
N TYR A 115 18.80 8.79 3.31
CA TYR A 115 18.16 10.06 3.62
C TYR A 115 16.97 9.90 4.60
N ASN A 116 16.86 10.85 5.51
CA ASN A 116 15.83 10.92 6.55
C ASN A 116 15.29 12.34 6.76
N LEU A 117 15.82 13.32 6.01
CA LEU A 117 15.38 14.71 5.99
C LEU A 117 14.82 15.03 4.60
N PHE A 118 13.58 15.53 4.58
CA PHE A 118 12.82 15.81 3.37
C PHE A 118 12.10 17.14 3.47
N THR A 119 11.91 17.83 2.37
CA THR A 119 10.86 18.85 2.27
C THR A 119 9.53 18.23 1.89
N VAL A 120 8.42 18.89 2.23
CA VAL A 120 7.08 18.47 1.79
C VAL A 120 7.03 18.36 0.26
N ARG A 121 7.63 19.33 -0.45
CA ARG A 121 7.72 19.31 -1.91
C ARG A 121 8.44 18.07 -2.44
N GLU A 122 9.56 17.67 -1.84
CA GLU A 122 10.29 16.47 -2.24
C GLU A 122 9.48 15.20 -2.03
N LEU A 123 8.77 15.07 -0.90
CA LEU A 123 7.91 13.90 -0.65
C LEU A 123 6.80 13.78 -1.69
N LEU A 124 6.22 14.89 -2.12
CA LEU A 124 5.18 14.91 -3.15
C LEU A 124 5.72 14.50 -4.53
N LEU A 125 6.93 14.96 -4.86
CA LEU A 125 7.61 14.56 -6.10
C LEU A 125 8.05 13.08 -6.09
N LEU A 126 8.28 12.50 -4.91
CA LEU A 126 8.60 11.08 -4.73
C LEU A 126 7.38 10.15 -4.80
N CYS A 127 6.17 10.68 -4.95
CA CYS A 127 4.96 9.86 -5.03
C CYS A 127 4.96 8.97 -6.28
N GLU A 128 4.71 7.68 -6.09
CA GLU A 128 4.43 6.70 -7.15
C GLU A 128 2.91 6.42 -7.20
N PRO A 129 2.32 6.19 -8.40
CA PRO A 129 2.95 6.04 -9.71
C PRO A 129 3.30 7.36 -10.42
N THR A 130 2.69 8.48 -10.00
CA THR A 130 2.87 9.79 -10.63
C THR A 130 3.30 10.82 -9.59
N PRO A 131 4.31 11.66 -9.91
CA PRO A 131 4.73 12.74 -9.01
C PRO A 131 3.59 13.75 -8.85
N VAL A 132 3.41 14.25 -7.63
CA VAL A 132 2.37 15.21 -7.29
C VAL A 132 2.98 16.59 -7.14
N ARG A 133 2.35 17.61 -7.74
CA ARG A 133 2.81 18.99 -7.57
C ARG A 133 2.16 19.62 -6.35
N PHE A 134 2.93 20.38 -5.58
CA PHE A 134 2.42 21.09 -4.40
C PHE A 134 1.24 22.02 -4.77
N GLU A 135 1.32 22.69 -5.92
CA GLU A 135 0.28 23.62 -6.37
C GLU A 135 -1.07 22.95 -6.64
N GLU A 136 -1.08 21.67 -7.00
CA GLU A 136 -2.30 20.90 -7.26
C GLU A 136 -3.06 20.55 -5.97
N ILE A 137 -2.32 20.39 -4.87
CA ILE A 137 -2.88 19.96 -3.58
C ILE A 137 -2.98 21.09 -2.56
N ALA A 138 -2.38 22.24 -2.81
CA ALA A 138 -2.33 23.34 -1.85
C ALA A 138 -3.72 23.83 -1.40
N MET A 139 -4.74 23.68 -2.26
CA MET A 139 -6.11 24.13 -2.01
C MET A 139 -6.96 23.11 -1.27
N LEU A 140 -6.90 21.83 -1.66
CA LEU A 140 -7.77 20.77 -1.13
C LEU A 140 -7.06 19.90 -0.06
N GLY A 141 -5.74 19.96 -0.02
CA GLY A 141 -4.91 19.02 0.73
C GLY A 141 -4.66 17.72 -0.02
N ALA A 142 -4.00 16.77 0.63
CA ALA A 142 -3.82 15.39 0.17
C ALA A 142 -3.46 14.47 1.33
N ALA A 143 -3.62 13.17 1.13
CA ALA A 143 -3.10 12.15 2.06
C ALA A 143 -2.01 11.34 1.34
N ILE A 144 -0.82 11.23 1.95
CA ILE A 144 0.31 10.46 1.41
C ILE A 144 0.85 9.48 2.44
N GLU A 145 1.31 8.31 2.01
CA GLU A 145 2.09 7.38 2.84
C GLU A 145 3.55 7.42 2.43
N VAL A 146 4.43 7.59 3.41
CA VAL A 146 5.89 7.48 3.28
C VAL A 146 6.31 6.18 3.97
N SER A 147 6.73 5.22 3.16
CA SER A 147 7.15 3.89 3.60
C SER A 147 8.67 3.76 3.60
N PHE A 148 9.26 3.57 4.78
CA PHE A 148 10.66 3.18 4.96
C PHE A 148 10.77 1.65 4.85
N VAL A 149 11.26 1.17 3.71
CA VAL A 149 11.37 -0.26 3.40
C VAL A 149 12.78 -0.76 3.68
N TRP A 150 12.92 -1.59 4.71
CA TRP A 150 14.17 -2.19 5.14
C TRP A 150 14.33 -3.57 4.49
N ASN A 151 15.33 -3.72 3.62
CA ASN A 151 15.72 -5.03 3.09
C ASN A 151 17.14 -5.36 3.58
N CYS A 152 17.23 -5.98 4.75
CA CYS A 152 18.49 -6.12 5.47
C CYS A 152 18.99 -7.55 5.49
N HIS A 153 20.27 -7.73 5.14
CA HIS A 153 21.01 -8.90 5.60
C HIS A 153 21.45 -8.67 7.05
N VAL A 154 21.01 -9.53 7.96
CA VAL A 154 21.23 -9.37 9.41
C VAL A 154 22.72 -9.25 9.77
N ASN A 155 23.58 -9.93 9.01
CA ASN A 155 25.03 -9.91 9.18
C ASN A 155 25.72 -8.65 8.63
N ASN A 156 25.00 -7.81 7.88
CA ASN A 156 25.54 -6.55 7.35
C ASN A 156 25.16 -5.38 8.27
N ASP A 157 26.14 -4.57 8.63
CA ASP A 157 25.95 -3.39 9.48
C ASP A 157 25.49 -2.16 8.68
N LYS A 158 25.68 -2.16 7.35
CA LYS A 158 25.35 -1.02 6.47
C LYS A 158 23.95 -1.13 5.86
N CYS A 159 22.97 -1.71 6.57
CA CYS A 159 21.60 -1.73 6.06
C CYS A 159 20.94 -0.36 6.22
N LYS A 160 20.44 0.18 5.12
CA LYS A 160 19.69 1.45 5.06
C LYS A 160 18.33 1.19 4.40
N PRO A 161 17.26 1.91 4.78
CA PRO A 161 15.96 1.74 4.16
C PRO A 161 15.93 2.42 2.79
N SER A 162 15.11 1.88 1.87
CA SER A 162 14.64 2.63 0.71
C SER A 162 13.33 3.31 1.06
N VAL A 163 13.16 4.58 0.70
CA VAL A 163 11.90 5.28 0.93
C VAL A 163 11.03 5.19 -0.31
N LYS A 164 9.76 4.86 -0.09
CA LYS A 164 8.72 4.82 -1.12
C LYS A 164 7.58 5.70 -0.67
N VAL A 165 7.09 6.57 -1.55
CA VAL A 165 5.97 7.45 -1.24
C VAL A 165 4.81 7.10 -2.16
N ARG A 166 3.59 7.04 -1.62
CA ARG A 166 2.37 6.86 -2.41
C ARG A 166 1.28 7.81 -1.97
N ARG A 167 0.46 8.26 -2.91
CA ARG A 167 -0.75 9.03 -2.63
C ARG A 167 -1.89 8.08 -2.21
N LEU A 168 -2.63 8.44 -1.16
CA LEU A 168 -3.66 7.60 -0.55
C LEU A 168 -5.09 8.05 -0.87
N ASP A 169 -5.34 9.36 -0.95
CA ASP A 169 -6.67 9.94 -1.14
C ASP A 169 -7.31 9.53 -2.47
N THR A 170 -6.51 9.29 -3.50
CA THR A 170 -6.97 8.80 -4.82
C THR A 170 -7.34 7.32 -4.87
N LEU A 171 -7.10 6.56 -3.78
CA LEU A 171 -7.33 5.11 -3.77
C LEU A 171 -8.74 4.71 -3.32
N PHE A 172 -9.45 5.61 -2.63
CA PHE A 172 -10.68 5.26 -1.93
C PHE A 172 -11.95 5.72 -2.67
N GLU A 173 -11.99 6.95 -3.18
CA GLU A 173 -13.18 7.51 -3.84
C GLU A 173 -12.80 8.54 -4.91
N ASP A 174 -13.46 8.47 -6.08
CA ASP A 174 -13.25 9.40 -7.20
C ASP A 174 -13.84 10.82 -6.96
N ASP A 175 -14.67 11.00 -5.92
CA ASP A 175 -15.33 12.29 -5.62
C ASP A 175 -14.78 12.99 -4.37
N HIS A 176 -14.01 12.31 -3.54
CA HIS A 176 -13.48 12.84 -2.28
C HIS A 176 -11.95 12.95 -2.31
N PHE A 177 -11.44 13.89 -3.11
CA PHE A 177 -10.02 14.23 -3.13
C PHE A 177 -9.68 15.31 -2.10
N GLY A 178 -8.53 15.16 -1.46
CA GLY A 178 -8.01 16.11 -0.49
C GLY A 178 -8.10 15.66 0.96
N TYR A 179 -7.59 16.50 1.86
CA TYR A 179 -7.62 16.23 3.28
C TYR A 179 -7.73 17.54 4.06
N SER A 180 -8.76 17.61 4.91
CA SER A 180 -9.06 18.78 5.73
C SER A 180 -9.37 18.37 7.16
N VAL A 181 -8.90 19.16 8.12
CA VAL A 181 -9.23 19.01 9.54
C VAL A 181 -9.92 20.29 10.00
N THR A 182 -11.03 20.13 10.71
CA THR A 182 -11.71 21.24 11.38
C THR A 182 -11.42 21.18 12.87
N SER A 183 -10.98 22.29 13.44
CA SER A 183 -10.87 22.47 14.88
C SER A 183 -11.61 23.73 15.33
N ALA A 184 -11.91 23.80 16.62
CA ALA A 184 -12.59 24.93 17.23
C ALA A 184 -11.75 25.46 18.39
N GLU A 185 -11.53 26.76 18.41
CA GLU A 185 -10.87 27.48 19.50
C GLU A 185 -11.92 28.34 20.20
N TYR A 186 -12.26 27.98 21.43
CA TYR A 186 -13.27 28.67 22.22
C TYR A 186 -12.67 29.90 22.89
N VAL A 187 -13.25 31.06 22.63
CA VAL A 187 -12.89 32.34 23.28
C VAL A 187 -13.73 32.52 24.54
N THR A 188 -15.03 32.22 24.43
CA THR A 188 -16.00 32.22 25.52
C THR A 188 -16.94 31.02 25.34
N ASP A 189 -17.88 30.82 26.27
CA ASP A 189 -18.88 29.75 26.18
C ASP A 189 -19.80 29.89 24.96
N ASP A 190 -19.98 31.12 24.47
CA ASP A 190 -20.87 31.46 23.36
C ASP A 190 -20.12 31.94 22.10
N GLU A 191 -18.79 32.09 22.15
CA GLU A 191 -17.96 32.52 21.01
C GLU A 191 -16.79 31.57 20.76
N ARG A 192 -16.61 31.18 19.50
CA ARG A 192 -15.47 30.37 19.06
C ARG A 192 -14.95 30.78 17.70
N TYR A 193 -13.68 30.51 17.44
CA TYR A 193 -13.11 30.50 16.09
C TYR A 193 -13.10 29.08 15.56
N ARG A 194 -13.79 28.87 14.44
CA ARG A 194 -13.69 27.63 13.66
C ARG A 194 -12.49 27.75 12.73
N LYS A 195 -11.51 26.86 12.90
CA LYS A 195 -10.33 26.73 12.06
C LYS A 195 -10.52 25.53 11.14
N HIS A 196 -10.64 25.76 9.85
CA HIS A 196 -10.74 24.72 8.83
C HIS A 196 -9.44 24.70 8.03
N ALA A 197 -8.59 23.71 8.33
CA ALA A 197 -7.26 23.59 7.74
C ALA A 197 -7.29 22.53 6.63
N HIS A 198 -6.89 22.92 5.42
CA HIS A 198 -6.58 22.00 4.33
C HIS A 198 -5.07 21.76 4.31
N GLY A 199 -4.65 20.54 4.03
CA GLY A 199 -3.22 20.25 4.05
C GLY A 199 -2.85 18.83 3.67
N VAL A 200 -1.56 18.56 3.78
CA VAL A 200 -0.97 17.26 3.48
C VAL A 200 -0.91 16.44 4.76
N ARG A 201 -1.61 15.31 4.81
CA ARG A 201 -1.45 14.31 5.87
C ARG A 201 -0.45 13.25 5.43
N ILE A 202 0.60 13.10 6.20
CA ILE A 202 1.74 12.23 5.93
C ILE A 202 1.70 11.06 6.91
N PHE A 203 1.45 9.86 6.39
CA PHE A 203 1.48 8.61 7.15
C PHE A 203 2.87 8.00 7.03
N LEU A 204 3.62 7.97 8.13
CA LEU A 204 4.96 7.40 8.21
C LEU A 204 4.85 5.92 8.58
N ARG A 205 5.27 5.04 7.67
CA ARG A 205 5.25 3.60 7.87
C ARG A 205 6.65 3.02 7.75
N THR A 206 6.98 2.10 8.64
CA THR A 206 8.23 1.33 8.55
C THR A 206 7.89 -0.13 8.30
N VAL A 207 8.45 -0.72 7.25
CA VAL A 207 8.28 -2.14 6.88
C VAL A 207 9.66 -2.73 6.66
N GLY A 208 9.89 -3.97 7.09
CA GLY A 208 11.18 -4.59 6.85
C GLY A 208 11.18 -6.10 6.73
N SER A 209 12.10 -6.58 5.90
CA SER A 209 12.45 -7.98 5.72
C SER A 209 13.91 -8.17 6.10
N GLY A 210 14.14 -9.10 7.03
CA GLY A 210 15.47 -9.48 7.49
C GLY A 210 15.87 -10.82 6.91
N HIS A 211 17.07 -10.91 6.34
CA HIS A 211 17.63 -12.11 5.77
C HIS A 211 18.85 -12.57 6.56
N ARG A 212 18.81 -13.83 7.02
CA ARG A 212 19.94 -14.49 7.67
C ARG A 212 20.19 -15.84 7.01
N LEU A 213 21.44 -16.11 6.66
CA LEU A 213 21.82 -17.42 6.17
C LEU A 213 21.69 -18.45 7.30
N SER A 214 20.94 -19.52 7.05
CA SER A 214 20.78 -20.64 7.97
C SER A 214 21.27 -21.91 7.28
N VAL A 215 22.28 -22.55 7.88
CA VAL A 215 22.87 -23.78 7.35
C VAL A 215 21.83 -24.89 7.25
N ILE A 216 20.96 -25.03 8.25
CA ILE A 216 19.87 -26.02 8.24
C ILE A 216 18.94 -25.80 7.05
N LYS A 217 18.52 -24.56 6.79
CA LYS A 217 17.69 -24.23 5.63
C LYS A 217 18.40 -24.45 4.30
N LEU A 218 19.71 -24.17 4.25
CA LEU A 218 20.53 -24.41 3.06
C LEU A 218 20.60 -25.91 2.73
N VAL A 219 20.87 -26.76 3.73
CA VAL A 219 20.89 -28.22 3.55
C VAL A 219 19.54 -28.75 3.09
N MET A 220 18.43 -28.27 3.67
CA MET A 220 17.09 -28.65 3.23
C MET A 220 16.81 -28.25 1.77
N LYS A 221 17.22 -27.04 1.36
CA LYS A 221 17.08 -26.58 -0.03
C LYS A 221 17.97 -27.38 -0.98
N ALA A 222 19.21 -27.69 -0.59
CA ALA A 222 20.12 -28.53 -1.37
C ALA A 222 19.59 -29.96 -1.53
N SER A 223 19.03 -30.54 -0.47
CA SER A 223 18.35 -31.85 -0.51
C SER A 223 17.18 -31.85 -1.49
N THR A 224 16.30 -30.83 -1.40
CA THR A 224 15.16 -30.70 -2.32
C THR A 224 15.61 -30.56 -3.77
N ALA A 225 16.65 -29.76 -4.03
CA ALA A 225 17.25 -29.61 -5.35
C ALA A 225 17.87 -30.92 -5.85
N GLY A 226 18.55 -31.67 -4.99
CA GLY A 226 19.10 -32.99 -5.29
C GLY A 226 18.02 -34.00 -5.68
N THR A 227 16.91 -34.03 -4.94
CA THR A 227 15.76 -34.89 -5.28
C THR A 227 15.16 -34.50 -6.63
N LEU A 228 15.05 -33.20 -6.94
CA LEU A 228 14.50 -32.74 -8.22
C LEU A 228 15.32 -33.23 -9.43
N LEU A 229 16.64 -33.43 -9.28
CA LEU A 229 17.48 -33.98 -10.34
C LEU A 229 17.09 -35.41 -10.73
N THR A 230 16.44 -36.17 -9.85
CA THR A 230 15.98 -37.54 -10.17
C THR A 230 14.82 -37.57 -11.17
N VAL A 231 14.12 -36.44 -11.35
CA VAL A 231 13.05 -36.30 -12.35
C VAL A 231 13.61 -36.14 -13.76
N ALA A 232 14.81 -35.56 -13.90
CA ALA A 232 15.45 -35.35 -15.19
C ALA A 232 15.61 -36.62 -16.05
N PRO A 233 16.13 -37.77 -15.53
CA PRO A 233 16.20 -39.00 -16.32
C PRO A 233 14.82 -39.55 -16.68
N LEU A 234 13.79 -39.39 -15.83
CA LEU A 234 12.42 -39.83 -16.16
C LEU A 234 11.86 -39.05 -17.36
N ILE A 235 12.07 -37.74 -17.39
CA ILE A 235 11.68 -36.89 -18.53
C ILE A 235 12.50 -37.26 -19.76
N ALA A 236 13.82 -37.42 -19.62
CA ALA A 236 14.69 -37.83 -20.72
C ALA A 236 14.26 -39.19 -21.31
N ASP A 237 13.89 -40.13 -20.44
CA ASP A 237 13.38 -41.44 -20.83
C ASP A 237 12.04 -41.35 -21.57
N LEU A 238 11.11 -40.53 -21.07
CA LEU A 238 9.83 -40.30 -21.73
C LEU A 238 10.04 -39.76 -23.15
N LEU A 239 10.91 -38.76 -23.31
CA LEU A 239 11.23 -38.17 -24.61
C LEU A 239 11.90 -39.19 -25.54
N MET A 240 12.89 -39.94 -25.05
CA MET A 240 13.61 -40.96 -25.82
C MET A 240 12.73 -42.14 -26.24
N LEU A 241 11.73 -42.50 -25.45
CA LEU A 241 10.84 -43.62 -25.75
C LEU A 241 9.61 -43.23 -26.60
N GLN A 242 9.09 -42.02 -26.45
CA GLN A 242 7.83 -41.62 -27.10
C GLN A 242 8.01 -40.64 -28.27
N VAL A 243 9.00 -39.74 -28.21
CA VAL A 243 9.09 -38.61 -29.15
C VAL A 243 10.14 -38.83 -30.23
N PHE A 244 11.32 -39.35 -29.87
CA PHE A 244 12.44 -39.44 -30.82
C PHE A 244 12.30 -40.62 -31.79
N ALA A 245 12.72 -40.40 -33.05
CA ALA A 245 12.60 -41.37 -34.14
C ALA A 245 13.36 -42.71 -33.90
N LEU A 246 14.39 -42.69 -33.06
CA LEU A 246 15.19 -43.88 -32.71
C LEU A 246 14.71 -44.57 -31.41
N SER A 247 13.46 -44.33 -30.99
CA SER A 247 12.88 -44.88 -29.75
C SER A 247 12.97 -46.40 -29.64
N ARG A 248 12.77 -47.14 -30.74
CA ARG A 248 12.88 -48.62 -30.76
C ARG A 248 14.29 -49.11 -30.38
N LYS A 249 15.33 -48.40 -30.83
CA LYS A 249 16.73 -48.73 -30.53
C LYS A 249 17.09 -48.42 -29.07
N TYR A 250 16.52 -47.35 -28.52
CA TYR A 250 16.67 -47.01 -27.11
C TYR A 250 15.94 -48.03 -26.21
N PHE A 251 14.70 -48.39 -26.55
CA PHE A 251 13.91 -49.41 -25.84
C PHE A 251 14.65 -50.75 -25.75
N ALA A 252 15.15 -51.26 -26.88
CA ALA A 252 15.87 -52.54 -26.92
C ALA A 252 17.17 -52.57 -26.11
N ARG A 253 17.76 -51.40 -25.80
CA ARG A 253 18.96 -51.29 -24.96
C ARG A 253 18.65 -51.05 -23.49
N LYS A 254 17.49 -50.49 -23.19
CA LYS A 254 17.06 -50.15 -21.83
C LYS A 254 16.35 -51.30 -21.13
N TYR A 255 15.53 -52.07 -21.86
CA TYR A 255 14.70 -53.14 -21.30
C TYR A 255 15.21 -54.51 -21.73
N GLU A 256 15.34 -55.43 -20.77
CA GLU A 256 15.57 -56.85 -21.01
C GLU A 256 14.26 -57.60 -20.74
N VAL A 257 13.84 -58.47 -21.67
CA VAL A 257 12.59 -59.23 -21.54
C VAL A 257 12.91 -60.54 -20.84
N SER A 258 12.46 -60.70 -19.60
CA SER A 258 12.54 -61.99 -18.91
C SER A 258 11.42 -62.93 -19.39
N PRO A 259 11.65 -64.26 -19.37
CA PRO A 259 10.69 -65.23 -19.90
C PRO A 259 9.32 -65.19 -19.21
N ASP A 260 9.27 -64.85 -17.92
CA ASP A 260 8.03 -64.79 -17.13
C ASP A 260 7.05 -63.68 -17.57
N PHE A 261 7.53 -62.68 -18.31
CA PHE A 261 6.70 -61.56 -18.81
C PHE A 261 6.62 -61.49 -20.34
N SER A 262 7.11 -62.52 -21.02
CA SER A 262 7.13 -62.58 -22.49
C SER A 262 5.73 -62.50 -23.09
N GLU A 263 4.79 -63.31 -22.61
CA GLU A 263 3.39 -63.34 -23.08
C GLU A 263 2.69 -61.98 -22.89
N TYR A 264 2.92 -61.31 -21.76
CA TYR A 264 2.32 -60.00 -21.47
C TYR A 264 2.88 -58.89 -22.36
N MET A 265 4.19 -58.92 -22.65
CA MET A 265 4.83 -57.94 -23.52
C MET A 265 4.44 -58.13 -25.00
N GLU A 266 4.25 -59.36 -25.45
CA GLU A 266 3.70 -59.66 -26.78
C GLU A 266 2.28 -59.10 -26.93
N GLN A 267 1.42 -59.28 -25.92
CA GLN A 267 0.07 -58.70 -25.89
C GLN A 267 0.11 -57.17 -25.93
N LEU A 268 1.00 -56.52 -25.16
CA LEU A 268 1.17 -55.07 -25.18
C LEU A 268 1.65 -54.53 -26.53
N MET A 269 2.61 -55.22 -27.17
CA MET A 269 3.11 -54.83 -28.49
C MET A 269 2.05 -55.00 -29.57
N ALA A 270 1.31 -56.10 -29.56
CA ALA A 270 0.18 -56.33 -30.46
C ALA A 270 -0.89 -55.23 -30.30
N LYS A 271 -1.27 -54.90 -29.07
CA LYS A 271 -2.25 -53.85 -28.77
C LYS A 271 -1.75 -52.45 -29.18
N LYS A 272 -0.46 -52.15 -29.00
CA LYS A 272 0.15 -50.88 -29.45
C LYS A 272 0.20 -50.79 -30.97
N GLU A 273 0.45 -51.92 -31.65
CA GLU A 273 0.43 -51.99 -33.10
C GLU A 273 -0.97 -51.84 -33.68
N GLU A 274 -1.98 -52.46 -33.06
CA GLU A 274 -3.41 -52.23 -33.34
C GLU A 274 -3.79 -50.75 -33.14
N LEU A 275 -3.40 -50.14 -32.02
CA LEU A 275 -3.66 -48.72 -31.72
C LEU A 275 -2.97 -47.79 -32.74
N SER A 276 -1.77 -48.13 -33.23
CA SER A 276 -1.04 -47.34 -34.23
C SER A 276 -1.60 -47.46 -35.65
N ARG A 277 -2.40 -48.51 -35.93
CA ARG A 277 -3.09 -48.74 -37.21
C ARG A 277 -4.47 -48.09 -37.27
N LEU A 278 -5.01 -47.63 -36.13
CA LEU A 278 -6.22 -46.82 -36.07
C LEU A 278 -5.88 -45.34 -36.37
N PRO A 279 -6.40 -44.75 -37.46
CA PRO A 279 -6.15 -43.35 -37.77
C PRO A 279 -6.97 -42.45 -36.84
N GLY A 280 -6.27 -41.61 -36.07
CA GLY A 280 -6.77 -40.33 -35.55
C GLY A 280 -8.07 -40.35 -34.74
N MET A 281 -7.98 -40.74 -33.47
CA MET A 281 -8.82 -40.16 -32.40
C MET A 281 -8.01 -40.26 -31.12
N LEU A 282 -7.27 -39.20 -30.80
CA LEU A 282 -6.95 -38.66 -29.48
C LEU A 282 -5.98 -37.48 -29.70
N ALA A 283 -6.51 -36.49 -30.40
CA ALA A 283 -6.10 -35.09 -30.29
C ALA A 283 -7.32 -34.31 -29.78
N GLU A 284 -7.97 -34.83 -28.73
CA GLU A 284 -9.08 -34.23 -27.96
C GLU A 284 -9.45 -35.32 -26.94
N ASP A 285 -9.01 -35.20 -25.69
CA ASP A 285 -9.66 -35.73 -24.45
C ASP A 285 -8.74 -35.89 -23.23
N ASP A 286 -7.47 -35.45 -23.27
CA ASP A 286 -6.64 -35.31 -22.05
C ASP A 286 -6.37 -33.82 -21.69
N ALA A 287 -7.32 -32.93 -22.01
CA ALA A 287 -7.37 -31.58 -21.47
C ALA A 287 -8.31 -31.46 -20.24
N ALA A 288 -8.77 -32.58 -19.68
CA ALA A 288 -9.70 -32.61 -18.56
C ALA A 288 -9.30 -33.60 -17.45
N ALA A 289 -8.04 -33.57 -17.00
CA ALA A 289 -7.66 -33.95 -15.63
C ALA A 289 -6.21 -33.55 -15.33
N LEU A 290 -6.07 -32.58 -14.41
CA LEU A 290 -4.86 -31.93 -13.86
C LEU A 290 -4.33 -30.72 -14.64
#